data_AF-A0A923ZQ23-F1
#
_entry.id   AF-A0A923ZQ23-F1
#
_cell.length_a   1.000
_cell.length_b   1.000
_cell.length_c   1.000
_cell.angle_alpha   90.00
_cell.angle_beta   90.00
_cell.angle_gamma   90.00
#
_symmetry.space_group_name_H-M   'P 1'
#
loop_
_entity.id
_entity.type
_entity.pdbx_description
1 polymer ?
#
loop_
_entity_poly.entity_id
_entity_poly.type
_entity_poly.pdbx_seq_one_letter_code
_entity_poly.pdbx_strand_id
1 'polypeptide(L)' 'MLWRKFNGDPIQLPIKQAVEETIKRETTAGNHLKVCIGTDSQVKGKETEFATVIVFLREGRGGF' A
#
# COMPACT_ATOMS: atom_id res chain seq x y z
N MET A 1 5.16 4.44 13.99
CA MET A 1 5.63 4.38 12.58
C MET A 1 4.78 5.33 11.75
N LEU A 2 5.40 6.15 10.92
CA LEU A 2 4.70 7.03 9.98
C LEU A 2 4.59 6.30 8.64
N TRP A 3 3.38 5.87 8.29
CA TRP A 3 3.10 5.26 6.98
C TRP A 3 3.01 6.35 5.91
N ARG A 4 3.47 6.04 4.71
CA ARG A 4 3.41 6.92 3.55
C ARG A 4 2.94 6.13 2.34
N LYS A 5 2.28 6.81 1.41
CA LYS A 5 2.01 6.26 0.08
C LYS A 5 3.32 6.13 -0.71
N PHE A 6 3.29 5.41 -1.82
CA PHE A 6 4.46 5.25 -2.70
C PHE A 6 5.02 6.59 -3.21
N ASN A 7 4.16 7.60 -3.40
CA ASN A 7 4.57 8.95 -3.80
C ASN A 7 5.16 9.80 -2.65
N GLY A 8 5.26 9.25 -1.43
CA GLY A 8 5.80 9.93 -0.26
C GLY A 8 4.77 10.65 0.61
N ASP A 9 3.50 10.76 0.18
CA ASP A 9 2.47 11.45 0.96
C ASP A 9 2.21 10.73 2.29
N PRO A 10 2.16 11.45 3.42
CA PRO A 10 1.87 10.85 4.72
C PRO A 10 0.43 10.32 4.80
N ILE A 11 0.26 9.13 5.36
CA ILE A 11 -1.04 8.60 5.73
C ILE A 11 -1.38 9.11 7.13
N GLN A 12 -2.37 9.99 7.22
CA GLN A 12 -2.77 10.67 8.46
C GLN A 12 -3.61 9.77 9.40
N LEU A 13 -4.29 8.79 8.84
CA LEU A 13 -5.10 7.85 9.60
C LEU A 13 -4.25 6.70 10.16
N PRO A 14 -4.67 6.09 11.28
CA PRO A 14 -4.18 4.77 11.67
C PRO A 14 -4.22 3.81 10.47
N ILE A 15 -3.11 3.13 10.17
CA ILE A 15 -2.96 2.37 8.92
C ILE A 15 -4.09 1.35 8.70
N LYS A 16 -4.59 0.73 9.77
CA LYS A 16 -5.72 -0.20 9.71
C LYS A 16 -6.99 0.47 9.17
N GLN A 17 -7.29 1.68 9.63
CA GLN A 17 -8.45 2.45 9.16
C GLN A 17 -8.26 2.89 7.71
N ALA A 18 -7.06 3.39 7.36
CA ALA A 18 -6.76 3.78 5.97
C ALA A 18 -6.92 2.62 4.98
N VAL A 19 -6.47 1.42 5.36
CA VAL A 19 -6.63 0.20 4.56
C VAL A 19 -8.11 -0.18 4.44
N GLU A 20 -8.84 -0.17 5.55
CA GLU A 20 -10.28 -0.48 5.55
C GLU A 20 -11.09 0.48 4.66
N GLU A 21 -10.84 1.78 4.76
CA GLU A 21 -11.48 2.80 3.92
C GLU A 21 -11.14 2.62 2.44
N THR A 22 -9.89 2.28 2.14
CA THR A 22 -9.46 2.01 0.76
C THR A 22 -10.21 0.79 0.20
N ILE A 23 -10.30 -0.31 0.95
CA ILE A 23 -11.05 -1.50 0.52
C ILE A 23 -12.51 -1.14 0.27
N LYS A 24 -13.18 -0.45 1.21
CA LYS A 24 -14.59 -0.04 1.06
C LYS A 24 -14.78 0.80 -0.20
N ARG A 25 -13.98 1.85 -0.40
CA ARG A 25 -14.08 2.76 -1.55
C ARG A 25 -13.95 2.01 -2.87
N GLU A 26 -12.95 1.13 -2.98
CA GLU A 26 -12.69 0.39 -4.21
C GLU A 26 -13.75 -0.67 -4.49
N THR A 27 -14.23 -1.37 -3.46
CA THR A 27 -15.33 -2.33 -3.60
C THR A 27 -16.64 -1.63 -3.99
N THR A 28 -16.95 -0.47 -3.40
CA THR A 28 -18.10 0.35 -3.81
C THR A 28 -17.98 0.85 -5.25
N ALA A 29 -16.76 1.09 -5.74
CA ALA A 29 -16.50 1.43 -7.14
C ALA A 29 -16.52 0.21 -8.09
N GLY A 30 -16.86 -0.98 -7.59
CA GLY A 30 -16.95 -2.21 -8.39
C GLY A 30 -15.61 -2.86 -8.73
N ASN A 31 -14.52 -2.47 -8.06
CA ASN A 31 -13.21 -3.08 -8.27
C ASN A 31 -13.06 -4.35 -7.41
N HIS A 32 -12.59 -5.43 -8.03
CA HIS A 32 -12.12 -6.61 -7.31
C HIS A 32 -10.66 -6.40 -6.90
N LEU A 33 -10.43 -6.46 -5.58
CA LEU A 33 -9.13 -6.20 -4.99
C LEU A 33 -8.47 -7.49 -4.46
N LYS A 34 -7.16 -7.58 -4.67
CA LYS A 34 -6.25 -8.41 -3.87
C LYS A 34 -5.34 -7.49 -3.07
N VAL A 35 -5.35 -7.65 -1.74
CA VAL A 35 -4.49 -6.88 -0.83
C VAL A 35 -3.32 -7.75 -0.40
N CYS A 36 -2.10 -7.27 -0.63
CA CYS A 36 -0.87 -7.96 -0.27
C CYS A 36 -0.14 -7.14 0.80
N ILE A 37 0.38 -7.80 1.83
CA ILE A 37 1.26 -7.19 2.85
C ILE A 37 2.58 -7.96 2.88
N GLY A 38 3.69 -7.24 2.93
CA GLY A 38 5.01 -7.86 2.90
C GLY A 38 6.13 -6.88 3.20
N THR A 39 7.33 -7.30 2.85
CA THR A 39 8.54 -6.48 2.96
C THR A 39 9.03 -6.16 1.56
N ASP A 40 9.30 -4.88 1.30
CA ASP A 40 10.04 -4.41 0.13
C ASP A 40 11.46 -4.04 0.55
N SER A 41 12.42 -4.28 -0.33
CA SER A 41 13.83 -3.99 -0.08
C SER A 41 14.44 -3.22 -1.23
N GLN A 42 15.18 -2.15 -0.92
CA GLN A 42 15.86 -1.33 -1.92
C GLN A 42 17.35 -1.27 -1.61
N VAL A 43 18.17 -1.69 -2.58
CA VAL A 43 19.63 -1.57 -2.50
C VAL A 43 20.05 -0.14 -2.87
N LYS A 44 20.78 0.53 -1.98
CA LYS A 44 21.37 1.86 -2.18
C LYS A 44 22.88 1.80 -1.94
N GLY A 45 23.62 1.53 -3.01
CA GLY A 45 25.07 1.39 -2.94
C GLY A 45 25.48 0.18 -2.10
N LYS A 46 26.01 0.44 -0.89
CA LYS A 46 26.44 -0.61 0.05
C LYS A 46 25.37 -0.95 1.10
N GLU A 47 24.27 -0.20 1.15
CA GLU A 47 23.21 -0.37 2.11
C GLU A 47 21.97 -0.99 1.46
N THR A 48 21.19 -1.74 2.24
CA THR A 48 19.87 -2.23 1.83
C THR A 48 18.84 -1.67 2.80
N GLU A 49 17.94 -0.86 2.28
CA GLU A 49 16.79 -0.37 3.02
C GLU A 49 15.65 -1.38 2.92
N PHE A 50 14.89 -1.54 4.00
CA PHE A 50 13.72 -2.41 4.04
C PHE A 50 12.51 -1.61 4.52
N ALA A 51 11.35 -1.88 3.93
CA ALA A 51 10.08 -1.29 4.33
C ALA A 51 9.00 -2.37 4.42
N THR A 52 8.10 -2.25 5.39
CA THR A 52 6.83 -2.98 5.33
C THR A 52 5.93 -2.27 4.33
N VAL A 53 5.37 -3.02 3.39
CA VAL A 53 4.53 -2.50 2.31
C VAL A 53 3.16 -3.15 2.30
N ILE A 54 2.15 -2.38 1.92
CA ILE A 54 0.79 -2.85 1.64
C ILE A 54 0.49 -2.43 0.22
N VAL A 55 0.16 -3.39 -0.65
CA VAL A 55 -0.12 -3.17 -2.07
C VAL A 55 -1.54 -3.59 -2.37
N PHE A 56 -2.28 -2.71 -3.04
CA PHE A 56 -3.62 -3.00 -3.52
C PHE A 56 -3.57 -3.32 -5.01
N LEU A 57 -3.89 -4.55 -5.40
CA LEU A 57 -4.01 -4.96 -6.78
C LEU A 57 -5.47 -4.92 -7.21
N ARG A 58 -5.80 -4.13 -8.24
CA ARG A 58 -7.07 -4.20 -8.94
C ARG A 58 -6.95 -5.21 -10.08
N GLU A 59 -7.88 -6.15 -10.14
CA GLU A 59 -7.93 -7.12 -11.23
C GLU A 59 -8.01 -6.41 -12.59
N GLY A 60 -7.10 -6.76 -13.51
CA GLY A 60 -6.99 -6.14 -14.83
C GLY A 60 -6.52 -4.68 -14.87
N ARG A 61 -6.22 -4.04 -13.72
CA ARG A 61 -5.86 -2.60 -13.66
C ARG A 61 -4.56 -2.30 -12.89
N GLY A 62 -3.87 -3.32 -12.41
CA GLY A 62 -2.56 -3.19 -11.76
C GLY A 62 -2.62 -2.80 -10.28
N GLY A 63 -1.43 -2.52 -9.72
CA GLY A 63 -1.23 -2.22 -8.31
C GLY A 63 -1.11 -0.73 -8.00
N PHE A 64 -1.49 -0.34 -6.78
CA PHE A 64 -1.30 1.00 -6.24
C PHE A 64 -1.00 0.96 -4.72
#